data_AF-A0A3P5AQV5-F1
#
_entry.id   AF-A0A3P5AQV5-F1
#
_cell.length_a   1.000
_cell.length_b   1.000
_cell.length_c   1.000
_cell.angle_alpha   90.00
_cell.angle_beta   90.00
_cell.angle_gamma   90.00
#
_symmetry.space_group_name_H-M   'P 1'
#
loop_
_entity.id
_entity.type
_entity.pdbx_description
1 polymer ?
#
loop_
_entity_poly.entity_id
_entity_poly.type
_entity_poly.pdbx_seq_one_letter_code
_entity_poly.pdbx_strand_id
1 'polypeptide(L)'
;MGIVNIVEGSIPIVMNDIVRGIAAAAIGGACGGAVTMVYGADATVPFGGVLMIPTMSHPMAGIMALLVNIVVTATVYAVIKKDIPRDVIVDNDYEEEDIDLDDIKVS
;
A
#
# COMPACT_ATOMS: atom_id res chain seq x y z
N MET A 1 -4.57 -9.41 -2.04
CA MET A 1 -3.15 -9.41 -1.63
C MET A 1 -2.86 -8.37 -0.53
N GLY A 2 -3.23 -7.09 -0.69
CA GLY A 2 -2.96 -6.06 0.34
C GLY A 2 -3.56 -6.29 1.75
N ILE A 3 -4.70 -6.99 1.85
CA ILE A 3 -5.36 -7.33 3.14
C ILE A 3 -4.44 -8.14 4.07
N VAL A 4 -3.52 -8.92 3.51
CA VAL A 4 -2.56 -9.77 4.22
C VAL A 4 -1.14 -9.18 4.17
N ASN A 5 -1.00 -7.87 3.95
CA ASN A 5 0.28 -7.18 3.77
C ASN A 5 1.10 -7.63 2.54
N ILE A 6 0.46 -8.19 1.51
CA ILE A 6 1.14 -8.49 0.24
C ILE A 6 1.01 -7.28 -0.70
N VAL A 7 2.14 -6.60 -0.93
CA VAL A 7 2.23 -5.28 -1.58
C VAL A 7 2.58 -5.32 -3.07
N GLU A 8 2.79 -6.50 -3.66
CA GLU A 8 3.23 -6.68 -5.05
C GLU A 8 2.36 -5.91 -6.06
N GLY A 9 1.04 -5.93 -5.89
CA GLY A 9 0.12 -5.18 -6.78
C GLY A 9 0.12 -3.66 -6.58
N SER A 10 0.67 -3.16 -5.47
CA SER A 10 0.77 -1.72 -5.18
C SER A 10 2.15 -1.13 -5.48
N ILE A 11 3.17 -1.96 -5.69
CA ILE A 11 4.53 -1.51 -5.99
C ILE A 11 4.58 -0.64 -7.27
N PRO A 12 3.98 -1.04 -8.41
CA PRO A 12 4.02 -0.22 -9.63
C PRO A 12 3.34 1.15 -9.45
N ILE A 13 2.27 1.19 -8.66
CA ILE A 13 1.50 2.40 -8.38
C ILE A 13 2.33 3.39 -7.56
N VAL A 14 3.03 2.90 -6.53
CA VAL A 14 3.90 3.73 -5.69
C VAL A 14 5.18 4.11 -6.44
N MET A 15 5.70 3.26 -7.33
CA MET A 15 6.88 3.57 -8.15
C MET A 15 6.67 4.78 -9.07
N ASN A 16 5.44 5.01 -9.54
CA ASN A 16 5.12 6.21 -10.34
C ASN A 16 5.12 7.50 -9.50
N ASP A 17 4.90 7.42 -8.17
CA ASP A 17 4.87 8.58 -7.28
C ASP A 17 5.43 8.26 -5.88
N ILE A 18 6.72 7.91 -5.84
CA ILE A 18 7.39 7.34 -4.65
C ILE A 18 7.36 8.32 -3.48
N VAL A 19 7.75 9.57 -3.71
CA VAL A 19 7.93 10.55 -2.64
C VAL A 19 6.60 10.82 -1.93
N ARG A 20 5.52 10.98 -2.71
CA ARG A 20 4.19 11.29 -2.15
C ARG A 20 3.52 10.04 -1.56
N GLY A 21 3.75 8.87 -2.16
CA GLY A 21 3.32 7.59 -1.62
C GLY A 21 3.93 7.31 -0.24
N ILE A 22 5.24 7.48 -0.10
CA ILE A 22 5.94 7.28 1.18
C ILE A 22 5.47 8.30 2.22
N ALA A 23 5.34 9.58 1.85
CA ALA A 23 4.88 10.62 2.79
C ALA A 23 3.47 10.33 3.32
N ALA A 24 2.53 9.97 2.44
CA ALA A 24 1.18 9.62 2.83
C ALA A 24 1.13 8.37 3.73
N ALA A 25 1.89 7.33 3.39
CA ALA A 25 1.98 6.11 4.18
C ALA A 25 2.60 6.34 5.56
N ALA A 26 3.64 7.19 5.65
CA ALA A 26 4.26 7.55 6.92
C ALA A 26 3.29 8.30 7.84
N ILE A 27 2.54 9.27 7.31
CA ILE A 27 1.56 10.05 8.09
C ILE A 27 0.41 9.16 8.57
N GLY A 28 -0.16 8.34 7.68
CA GLY A 28 -1.23 7.42 8.08
C GLY A 28 -0.76 6.35 9.06
N GLY A 29 0.43 5.80 8.84
CA GLY A 29 1.06 4.85 9.77
C GLY A 29 1.30 5.45 11.16
N ALA A 30 1.77 6.70 11.24
CA ALA A 30 1.93 7.41 12.50
C ALA A 30 0.59 7.60 13.22
N CYS A 31 -0.48 7.99 12.50
CA CYS A 31 -1.82 8.12 13.09
C CYS A 31 -2.37 6.77 13.57
N GLY A 32 -2.23 5.70 12.78
CA GLY A 32 -2.64 4.35 13.18
C GLY A 32 -1.88 3.86 14.41
N GLY A 33 -0.56 4.03 14.43
CA GLY A 33 0.29 3.67 15.58
C GLY A 33 -0.01 4.48 16.83
N ALA A 34 -0.35 5.77 16.70
CA ALA A 34 -0.79 6.58 17.83
C ALA A 34 -2.09 6.04 18.44
N VAL A 35 -3.05 5.61 17.60
CA VAL A 35 -4.31 5.02 18.07
C VAL A 35 -4.06 3.69 18.78
N THR A 36 -3.20 2.81 18.24
CA THR A 36 -2.90 1.53 18.92
C THR A 36 -2.20 1.75 20.27
N MET A 37 -1.29 2.73 20.35
CA MET A 37 -0.58 3.07 21.59
C MET A 37 -1.50 3.68 22.65
N VAL A 38 -2.45 4.53 22.27
CA VAL A 38 -3.41 5.15 23.21
C VAL A 38 -4.38 4.12 23.79
N TYR A 39 -4.82 3.16 22.97
CA TYR A 39 -5.80 2.14 23.39
C TYR A 39 -5.16 0.82 23.84
N GLY A 40 -3.84 0.71 23.88
CA GLY A 40 -3.14 -0.51 24.35
C GLY A 40 -3.43 -1.75 23.49
N ALA A 41 -3.48 -1.57 22.17
CA ALA A 41 -3.70 -2.66 21.22
C ALA A 41 -2.38 -3.30 20.81
N ASP A 42 -1.80 -4.11 21.69
CA ASP A 42 -0.57 -4.86 21.40
C ASP A 42 -0.84 -6.06 20.49
N ALA A 43 0.05 -6.30 19.53
CA ALA A 43 0.01 -7.43 18.61
C ALA A 43 1.22 -8.34 18.82
N THR A 44 0.98 -9.64 18.94
CA THR A 44 2.07 -10.64 19.07
C THR A 44 2.83 -10.83 17.74
N VAL A 45 2.18 -10.57 16.61
CA VAL A 45 2.76 -10.73 15.27
C VAL A 45 3.12 -9.37 14.66
N PRO A 46 4.35 -9.19 14.13
CA PRO A 46 4.77 -7.90 13.59
C PRO A 46 4.16 -7.59 12.22
N PHE A 47 3.85 -8.63 11.42
CA PHE A 47 3.30 -8.49 10.08
C PHE A 47 2.21 -9.53 9.84
N GLY A 48 1.06 -9.09 9.31
CA GLY A 48 -0.04 -10.00 8.96
C GLY A 48 -1.28 -9.32 8.36
N GLY A 49 -1.26 -8.01 8.18
CA GLY A 49 -2.42 -7.23 7.74
C GLY A 49 -3.61 -7.45 8.66
N VAL A 50 -4.78 -7.69 8.09
CA VAL A 50 -6.04 -7.94 8.83
C VAL A 50 -5.96 -9.25 9.66
N LEU A 51 -5.09 -10.19 9.28
CA LEU A 51 -4.92 -11.45 10.03
C LEU A 51 -4.23 -11.25 11.39
N MET A 52 -3.70 -10.06 11.70
CA MET A 52 -3.15 -9.79 13.03
C MET A 52 -4.23 -9.46 14.08
N ILE A 53 -5.46 -9.16 13.66
CA ILE A 53 -6.54 -8.75 14.58
C ILE A 53 -6.83 -9.81 15.67
N PRO A 54 -6.88 -11.12 15.38
CA PRO A 54 -7.15 -12.15 16.40
C PRO A 54 -6.01 -12.33 17.42
N THR A 55 -4.79 -11.89 17.09
CA THR A 55 -3.61 -12.04 17.95
C THR A 55 -3.35 -10.80 18.78
N MET A 56 -4.21 -9.78 18.69
CA MET A 56 -4.15 -8.55 19.46
C MET A 56 -4.85 -8.66 20.82
N SER A 57 -4.32 -7.98 21.83
CA SER A 57 -4.95 -7.90 23.16
C SER A 57 -6.30 -7.20 23.13
N HIS A 58 -6.45 -6.15 22.29
CA HIS A 58 -7.68 -5.39 22.10
C HIS A 58 -8.05 -5.32 20.60
N PRO A 59 -8.73 -6.36 20.05
CA PRO A 59 -9.00 -6.46 18.62
C PRO A 59 -9.86 -5.30 18.07
N MET A 60 -10.79 -4.77 18.88
CA MET A 60 -11.63 -3.63 18.48
C MET A 60 -10.82 -2.34 18.30
N ALA A 61 -9.85 -2.10 19.19
CA ALA A 61 -8.94 -0.96 19.05
C ALA A 61 -7.99 -1.13 17.85
N GLY A 62 -7.58 -2.36 17.55
CA GLY A 62 -6.82 -2.69 16.34
C GLY A 62 -7.58 -2.39 15.05
N ILE A 63 -8.88 -2.71 14.99
CA ILE A 63 -9.74 -2.38 13.85
C ILE A 63 -9.88 -0.87 13.70
N MET A 64 -10.12 -0.14 14.79
CA MET A 64 -10.20 1.33 14.75
C MET A 64 -8.89 1.96 14.27
N ALA A 65 -7.74 1.51 14.77
CA ALA A 65 -6.44 2.00 14.34
C ALA A 65 -6.19 1.73 12.85
N LEU A 66 -6.59 0.56 12.36
CA LEU A 66 -6.48 0.20 10.95
C LEU A 66 -7.37 1.10 10.06
N LEU A 67 -8.60 1.37 10.50
CA LEU A 67 -9.49 2.30 9.78
C LEU A 67 -8.92 3.72 9.76
N VAL A 68 -8.41 4.22 10.89
CA VAL A 68 -7.79 5.55 10.97
C VAL A 68 -6.59 5.64 10.03
N ASN A 69 -5.71 4.64 10.03
CA ASN A 69 -4.57 4.59 9.11
C ASN A 69 -5.01 4.66 7.64
N ILE A 70 -6.00 3.86 7.24
CA ILE A 70 -6.51 3.85 5.85
C ILE A 70 -7.08 5.21 5.47
N VAL A 71 -7.94 5.79 6.32
CA VAL A 71 -8.61 7.07 6.04
C VAL A 71 -7.58 8.20 5.95
N VAL A 72 -6.62 8.25 6.87
CA VAL A 72 -5.59 9.29 6.86
C VAL A 72 -4.67 9.14 5.65
N THR A 73 -4.17 7.92 5.38
CA THR A 73 -3.31 7.67 4.21
C THR A 73 -4.02 8.04 2.91
N ALA A 74 -5.27 7.62 2.74
CA ALA A 74 -6.06 7.90 1.55
C ALA A 74 -6.33 9.41 1.39
N THR A 75 -6.66 10.10 2.47
CA THR A 75 -6.93 11.54 2.44
C THR A 75 -5.66 12.33 2.12
N VAL A 76 -4.56 12.02 2.79
CA VAL A 76 -3.27 12.69 2.57
C VAL A 76 -2.78 12.44 1.14
N TYR A 77 -2.88 11.19 0.67
CA TYR A 77 -2.50 10.86 -0.70
C TYR A 77 -3.39 11.58 -1.71
N ALA A 78 -4.72 11.62 -1.51
CA ALA A 78 -5.65 12.32 -2.39
C ALA A 78 -5.38 13.83 -2.48
N VAL A 79 -4.97 14.47 -1.38
CA VAL A 79 -4.65 15.91 -1.35
C VAL A 79 -3.32 16.21 -2.03
N ILE A 80 -2.32 15.33 -1.89
CA ILE A 80 -0.96 15.57 -2.40
C ILE A 80 -0.80 15.08 -3.85
N LYS A 81 -1.66 14.18 -4.32
CA LYS A 81 -1.57 13.58 -5.67
C LYS A 81 -1.60 14.67 -6.75
N LYS A 82 -0.73 14.53 -7.76
CA LYS A 82 -0.71 15.43 -8.93
C LYS A 82 -1.97 15.15 -9.73
N ASP A 83 -2.67 16.18 -10.21
CA ASP A 83 -3.57 16.02 -11.34
C ASP A 83 -2.76 15.57 -12.55
N ILE A 84 -2.98 14.33 -12.97
CA ILE A 84 -2.43 13.76 -14.20
C ILE A 84 -3.49 14.00 -15.27
N PRO A 85 -3.20 14.75 -16.36
CA PRO A 85 -4.13 14.87 -17.48
C PRO A 85 -4.39 13.47 -18.04
N ARG A 86 -5.68 13.18 -18.25
CA ARG A 86 -6.19 11.83 -18.58
C ARG A 86 -5.60 11.26 -19.87
N ASP A 87 -5.04 12.11 -20.71
CA ASP A 87 -4.47 11.79 -22.02
C ASP A 87 -3.11 11.06 -21.93
N VAL A 88 -2.41 11.12 -20.79
CA VAL A 88 -1.09 10.49 -20.58
C VAL A 88 -1.20 9.03 -20.11
N ILE A 89 -2.41 8.57 -19.77
CA ILE A 89 -2.65 7.22 -19.22
C ILE A 89 -2.56 6.14 -20.31
N VAL A 90 -2.64 6.52 -21.59
CA VAL A 90 -2.65 5.58 -22.75
C VAL A 90 -1.25 5.05 -23.10
N ASP A 91 -0.17 5.68 -22.64
CA ASP A 91 1.20 5.38 -23.10
C ASP A 91 2.00 4.42 -22.19
N ASN A 92 1.38 3.82 -21.17
CA ASN A 92 2.03 2.83 -20.30
C ASN A 92 1.50 1.39 -20.52
N ASP A 93 0.93 1.11 -21.69
CA ASP A 93 1.06 -0.24 -22.21
C ASP A 93 2.53 -0.39 -22.57
N TYR A 94 3.29 -1.02 -21.66
CA TYR A 94 4.57 -1.59 -22.03
C TYR A 94 4.33 -2.33 -23.33
N GLU A 95 4.93 -1.89 -24.44
CA GLU A 95 5.19 -2.78 -25.55
C GLU A 95 5.98 -3.92 -24.91
N GLU A 96 5.29 -5.02 -24.57
CA GLU A 96 5.96 -6.31 -24.45
C GLU A 96 6.63 -6.45 -25.81
N GLU A 97 7.95 -6.23 -25.87
CA GLU A 97 8.73 -6.66 -27.02
C GLU A 97 8.39 -8.14 -27.17
N ASP A 98 7.55 -8.47 -28.15
CA ASP A 98 7.23 -9.83 -28.54
C ASP A 98 8.59 -10.47 -28.87
N ILE A 99 9.16 -11.19 -27.90
CA ILE A 99 10.42 -11.89 -28.08
C ILE A 99 10.10 -13.00 -29.06
N ASP A 100 10.46 -12.79 -30.32
CA ASP A 100 10.19 -13.74 -31.40
C ASP A 100 10.93 -15.05 -31.07
N LEU A 101 10.18 -16.13 -30.83
CA LEU A 101 10.74 -17.41 -30.37
C LEU A 101 11.71 -18.01 -31.41
N ASP A 102 11.65 -17.53 -32.64
CA ASP A 102 12.53 -17.91 -33.75
C ASP A 102 13.98 -17.40 -33.58
N ASP A 103 14.22 -16.39 -32.74
CA ASP A 103 15.57 -15.90 -32.40
C ASP A 103 16.26 -16.72 -31.29
N ILE A 104 15.55 -17.63 -30.62
CA ILE A 104 16.13 -18.56 -29.64
C ILE A 104 16.84 -19.69 -30.38
N LYS A 105 18.10 -19.45 -30.75
CA LYS A 105 18.97 -20.44 -31.36
C LYS A 105 19.54 -21.38 -30.30
N VAL A 106 18.87 -22.51 -30.06
CA VAL A 106 19.45 -23.63 -29.31
C VAL A 106 20.40 -24.38 -30.25
N SER A 107 21.71 -24.16 -30.08
CA SER A 107 22.74 -25.00 -30.69
C SER A 107 23.03 -26.24 -29.87
#